data_AF-A0A7K7VS61-F1
#
_entry.id   AF-A0A7K7VS61-F1
#
_cell.length_a   1.000
_cell.length_b   1.000
_cell.length_c   1.000
_cell.angle_alpha   90.00
_cell.angle_beta   90.00
_cell.angle_gamma   90.00
#
_symmetry.space_group_name_H-M   'P 1'
#
loop_
_entity.id
_entity.type
_entity.pdbx_description
1 polymer ?
#
loop_
_entity_poly.entity_id
_entity_poly.type
_entity_poly.pdbx_seq_one_letter_code
_entity_poly.pdbx_strand_id
1 'polypeptide(L)'
;LTEDDVYCRCLSQALCHTATPVTVGVYAPCGHRLYALLDKVTGFMKEEMARREEAELRRSHQRPRSPEGWGLLLALWYLAFYKPVLTELHLRRRNVEFIFIRFSAWQYAGCDKLWAGLVTTLCASVRRHFGALPLSVYHVVGTRPAYASGFSQREWVLKRGACLKLWGLLALLGAGLAVLLAALLVPGVAESHALKVAGGAAASLSGSGLLLGAASVLKNLLLSEKRKIERLTNSDKFPSQLGFMSKVRAEVEALVGFLAFMEIFERRQLRVVLEITSLDACYPEKVAGVLNAMNTLLSDAHSPFIFLLAVDPGVLVPCLEQASCLRGLADNGYVYLNRTVTLPFSIPAMGARSKLRCLQEAVETREDLMYRVIARNVERS
;
A
#
# COMPACT_ATOMS: atom_id res chain seq x y z
N LEU A 1 -10.91 -19.38 -26.82
CA LEU A 1 -11.54 -18.64 -25.70
C LEU A 1 -12.57 -19.56 -25.07
N THR A 2 -12.33 -19.96 -23.83
CA THR A 2 -13.31 -20.68 -23.01
C THR A 2 -14.38 -19.70 -22.51
N GLU A 3 -15.57 -20.19 -22.12
CA GLU A 3 -16.61 -19.35 -21.52
C GLU A 3 -16.07 -18.60 -20.28
N ASP A 4 -15.26 -19.29 -19.47
CA ASP A 4 -14.57 -18.73 -18.31
C ASP A 4 -13.66 -17.54 -18.69
N ASP A 5 -13.00 -17.57 -19.85
CA ASP A 5 -12.17 -16.45 -20.29
C ASP A 5 -13.00 -15.22 -20.63
N VAL A 6 -14.21 -15.41 -21.18
CA VAL A 6 -15.15 -14.31 -21.47
C VAL A 6 -15.62 -13.66 -20.17
N TYR A 7 -16.01 -14.47 -19.19
CA TYR A 7 -16.39 -14.00 -17.86
C TYR A 7 -15.25 -13.25 -17.16
N CYS A 8 -14.05 -13.82 -17.14
CA CYS A 8 -12.86 -13.19 -16.55
C CYS A 8 -12.50 -11.87 -17.24
N ARG A 9 -12.62 -11.80 -18.57
CA ARG A 9 -12.35 -10.57 -19.34
C ARG A 9 -13.39 -9.48 -19.08
N CYS A 10 -14.67 -9.84 -19.01
CA CYS A 10 -15.73 -8.89 -18.62
C CYS A 10 -15.51 -8.36 -17.20
N LEU A 11 -15.17 -9.25 -16.26
CA LEU A 11 -14.88 -8.86 -14.88
C LEU A 11 -13.65 -7.97 -14.78
N SER A 12 -12.55 -8.31 -15.46
CA SER A 12 -11.33 -7.48 -15.46
C SER A 12 -11.60 -6.09 -16.04
N GLN A 13 -12.38 -6.01 -17.12
CA GLN A 13 -12.79 -4.72 -17.69
C GLN A 13 -13.68 -3.94 -16.73
N ALA A 14 -14.63 -4.58 -16.05
CA ALA A 14 -15.48 -3.93 -15.05
C ALA A 14 -14.64 -3.36 -13.90
N LEU A 15 -13.74 -4.16 -13.31
CA LEU A 15 -12.84 -3.76 -12.22
C LEU A 15 -11.94 -2.57 -12.59
N CYS A 16 -11.57 -2.49 -13.87
CA CYS A 16 -10.78 -1.37 -14.38
C CYS A 16 -11.57 -0.06 -14.53
N HIS A 17 -12.91 -0.10 -14.46
CA HIS A 17 -13.78 1.08 -14.57
C HIS A 17 -14.58 1.38 -13.30
N THR A 18 -14.71 0.42 -12.38
CA THR A 18 -15.37 0.63 -11.09
C THR A 18 -14.64 1.68 -10.26
N ALA A 19 -15.41 2.51 -9.56
CA ALA A 19 -14.88 3.39 -8.53
C ALA A 19 -14.42 2.55 -7.33
N THR A 20 -13.33 2.97 -6.70
CA THR A 20 -12.88 2.44 -5.41
C THR A 20 -13.40 3.34 -4.29
N PRO A 21 -13.70 2.82 -3.09
CA PRO A 21 -13.59 1.41 -2.66
C PRO A 21 -14.65 0.45 -3.23
N VAL A 22 -14.31 -0.82 -3.48
CA VAL A 22 -15.30 -1.85 -3.91
C VAL A 22 -14.96 -3.26 -3.40
N THR A 23 -15.99 -4.02 -3.02
CA THR A 23 -15.87 -5.46 -2.72
C THR A 23 -16.58 -6.27 -3.80
N VAL A 24 -15.84 -7.17 -4.43
CA VAL A 24 -16.34 -8.08 -5.46
C VAL A 24 -16.31 -9.50 -4.92
N GLY A 25 -17.46 -10.16 -4.87
CA GLY A 25 -17.58 -11.55 -4.46
C GLY A 25 -17.50 -12.45 -5.68
N VAL A 26 -16.43 -13.23 -5.81
CA VAL A 26 -16.26 -14.21 -6.88
C VAL A 26 -16.71 -15.57 -6.36
N TYR A 27 -17.89 -16.00 -6.79
CA TYR A 27 -18.51 -17.23 -6.33
C TYR A 27 -18.37 -18.34 -7.37
N ALA A 28 -17.76 -19.45 -6.98
CA ALA A 28 -17.69 -20.66 -7.79
C ALA A 28 -17.78 -21.91 -6.91
N PRO A 29 -18.47 -22.97 -7.36
CA PRO A 29 -18.68 -24.20 -6.58
C PRO A 29 -17.42 -25.10 -6.46
N CYS A 30 -16.29 -24.71 -7.07
CA CYS A 30 -15.05 -25.49 -7.03
C CYS A 30 -13.86 -24.59 -6.69
N GLY A 31 -13.23 -24.82 -5.53
CA GLY A 31 -12.11 -24.00 -5.06
C GLY A 31 -10.92 -23.94 -6.01
N HIS A 32 -10.51 -25.07 -6.62
CA HIS A 32 -9.38 -25.07 -7.57
C HIS A 32 -9.64 -24.22 -8.83
N ARG A 33 -10.87 -24.27 -9.37
CA ARG A 33 -11.30 -23.44 -10.50
C ARG A 33 -11.25 -21.95 -10.13
N LEU A 34 -11.62 -21.61 -8.89
CA LEU A 34 -11.62 -20.24 -8.40
C LEU A 34 -10.22 -19.61 -8.40
N TYR A 35 -9.19 -20.35 -7.98
CA TYR A 35 -7.80 -19.88 -8.06
C TYR A 35 -7.36 -19.61 -9.51
N ALA A 36 -7.66 -20.53 -10.42
CA ALA A 36 -7.34 -20.36 -11.84
C ALA A 36 -8.06 -19.14 -12.46
N LEU A 37 -9.31 -18.90 -12.06
CA LEU A 37 -10.10 -17.74 -12.50
C LEU A 37 -9.52 -16.42 -11.98
N LEU A 38 -9.12 -16.37 -10.70
CA LEU A 38 -8.45 -15.20 -10.14
C LEU A 38 -7.14 -14.90 -10.87
N ASP A 39 -6.33 -15.93 -11.15
CA ASP A 39 -5.08 -15.75 -11.89
C ASP A 39 -5.32 -15.24 -13.32
N LYS A 40 -6.38 -15.71 -14.00
CA LYS A 40 -6.81 -15.18 -15.30
C LYS A 40 -7.27 -13.72 -15.21
N VAL A 41 -8.10 -13.37 -14.22
CA VAL A 41 -8.56 -11.98 -14.00
C VAL A 41 -7.37 -11.06 -13.76
N THR A 42 -6.44 -11.46 -12.89
CA THR A 42 -5.22 -10.72 -12.61
C THR A 42 -4.33 -10.59 -13.85
N GLY A 43 -4.23 -11.64 -14.67
CA GLY A 43 -3.56 -11.60 -15.98
C GLY A 43 -4.18 -10.56 -16.92
N PHE A 44 -5.51 -10.60 -17.12
CA PHE A 44 -6.21 -9.64 -17.98
C PHE A 44 -6.16 -8.21 -17.46
N MET A 45 -6.19 -8.01 -16.14
CA MET A 45 -6.04 -6.67 -15.54
C MET A 45 -4.63 -6.11 -15.78
N LYS A 46 -3.58 -6.94 -15.72
CA LYS A 46 -2.21 -6.54 -16.06
C LYS A 46 -2.06 -6.18 -17.54
N GLU A 47 -2.70 -6.95 -18.43
CA GLU A 47 -2.72 -6.65 -19.86
C GLU A 47 -3.42 -5.31 -20.14
N GLU A 48 -4.59 -5.09 -19.51
CA GLU A 48 -5.34 -3.85 -19.65
C GLU A 48 -4.61 -2.64 -19.06
N MET A 49 -3.89 -2.82 -17.95
CA MET A 49 -2.99 -1.81 -17.38
C MET A 49 -1.94 -1.37 -18.39
N ALA A 50 -1.19 -2.32 -18.98
CA ALA A 50 -0.15 -2.01 -19.95
C ALA A 50 -0.70 -1.27 -21.18
N ARG A 51 -1.87 -1.70 -21.69
CA ARG A 51 -2.55 -1.03 -22.80
C ARG A 51 -2.94 0.41 -22.47
N ARG A 52 -3.43 0.68 -21.26
CA ARG A 52 -3.81 2.03 -20.83
C ARG A 52 -2.59 2.93 -20.66
N GLU A 53 -1.52 2.40 -20.08
CA GLU A 53 -0.26 3.12 -19.92
C GLU A 53 0.30 3.57 -21.28
N GLU A 54 0.31 2.67 -22.27
CA GLU A 54 0.70 3.01 -23.64
C GLU A 54 -0.22 4.07 -24.26
N ALA A 55 -1.53 3.95 -24.07
CA ALA A 55 -2.51 4.89 -24.62
C ALA A 55 -2.36 6.30 -24.01
N GLU A 56 -2.07 6.42 -22.72
CA GLU A 56 -1.79 7.71 -22.10
C GLU A 56 -0.42 8.26 -22.45
N LEU A 57 0.60 7.41 -22.60
CA LEU A 57 1.90 7.84 -23.07
C LEU A 57 1.78 8.48 -24.45
N ARG A 58 0.96 7.90 -25.35
CA ARG A 58 0.66 8.47 -26.67
C ARG A 58 -0.14 9.78 -26.59
N ARG A 59 -1.04 9.94 -25.61
CA ARG A 59 -1.87 11.15 -25.48
C ARG A 59 -1.14 12.32 -24.83
N SER A 60 -0.39 12.05 -23.77
CA SER A 60 0.18 13.07 -22.90
C SER A 60 1.67 13.32 -23.14
N HIS A 61 2.36 12.41 -23.85
CA HIS A 61 3.82 12.38 -24.02
C HIS A 61 4.63 12.42 -22.70
N GLN A 62 3.99 12.23 -21.55
CA GLN A 62 4.63 12.23 -20.25
C GLN A 62 4.81 10.79 -19.79
N ARG A 63 6.05 10.41 -19.49
CA ARG A 63 6.33 9.11 -18.87
C ARG A 63 5.97 9.17 -17.37
N PRO A 64 5.35 8.11 -16.82
CA PRO A 64 5.22 7.98 -15.37
C PRO A 64 6.61 7.98 -14.73
N ARG A 65 6.68 8.54 -13.52
CA ARG A 65 7.94 8.55 -12.76
C ARG A 65 8.01 7.24 -11.99
N SER A 66 9.08 6.47 -12.17
CA SER A 66 9.33 5.32 -11.30
C SER A 66 10.06 5.76 -10.03
N PRO A 67 9.75 5.19 -8.87
CA PRO A 67 10.46 5.44 -7.62
C PRO A 67 11.79 4.66 -7.54
N GLU A 68 12.32 4.16 -8.65
CA GLU A 68 13.56 3.37 -8.68
C GLU A 68 14.79 4.24 -8.99
N GLY A 69 15.93 3.90 -8.39
CA GLY A 69 17.20 4.61 -8.58
C GLY A 69 17.14 6.08 -8.15
N TRP A 70 17.44 7.00 -9.07
CA TRP A 70 17.37 8.46 -8.84
C TRP A 70 15.94 8.95 -8.53
N GLY A 71 14.92 8.21 -8.98
CA GLY A 71 13.52 8.49 -8.65
C GLY A 71 13.25 8.36 -7.15
N LEU A 72 13.94 7.47 -6.44
CA LEU A 72 13.80 7.29 -5.00
C LEU A 72 14.29 8.52 -4.21
N LEU A 73 15.45 9.07 -4.60
CA LEU A 73 15.98 10.29 -3.99
C LEU A 73 15.05 11.47 -4.22
N LEU A 74 14.49 11.57 -5.43
CA LEU A 74 13.50 12.59 -5.75
C LEU A 74 12.24 12.40 -4.90
N ALA A 75 11.71 11.18 -4.78
CA ALA A 75 10.55 10.88 -3.93
C ALA A 75 10.79 11.30 -2.49
N LEU A 76 11.94 10.96 -1.91
CA LEU A 76 12.33 11.35 -0.55
C LEU A 76 12.41 12.87 -0.38
N TRP A 77 12.94 13.59 -1.37
CA TRP A 77 12.96 15.05 -1.38
C TRP A 77 11.55 15.64 -1.39
N TYR A 78 10.67 15.15 -2.26
CA TYR A 78 9.28 15.59 -2.33
C TYR A 78 8.53 15.31 -1.03
N LEU A 79 8.76 14.15 -0.42
CA LEU A 79 8.16 13.74 0.84
C LEU A 79 8.57 14.65 2.01
N ALA A 80 9.84 15.05 2.05
CA ALA A 80 10.39 15.92 3.09
C ALA A 80 9.85 17.36 2.98
N PHE A 81 9.83 17.95 1.78
CA PHE A 81 9.61 19.38 1.60
C PHE A 81 8.23 19.77 1.07
N TYR A 82 7.52 18.86 0.41
CA TYR A 82 6.27 19.18 -0.27
C TYR A 82 5.09 18.44 0.36
N LYS A 83 3.92 19.08 0.30
CA LYS A 83 2.63 18.47 0.61
C LYS A 83 1.95 18.08 -0.71
N PRO A 84 1.50 16.82 -0.84
CA PRO A 84 0.73 16.39 -2.00
C PRO A 84 -0.68 17.01 -1.96
N VAL A 85 -1.15 17.52 -3.11
CA VAL A 85 -2.51 18.01 -3.30
C VAL A 85 -3.20 17.21 -4.41
N LEU A 86 -4.32 16.57 -4.08
CA LEU A 86 -5.13 15.84 -5.06
C LEU A 86 -5.89 16.85 -5.93
N THR A 87 -5.59 16.89 -7.23
CA THR A 87 -6.20 17.80 -8.20
C THR A 87 -7.20 17.07 -9.10
N GLU A 88 -8.15 17.79 -9.71
CA GLU A 88 -9.12 17.19 -10.65
C GLU A 88 -8.45 16.56 -11.87
N LEU A 89 -7.32 17.13 -12.32
CA LEU A 89 -6.51 16.54 -13.38
C LEU A 89 -6.04 15.14 -13.03
N HIS A 90 -5.74 14.90 -11.75
CA HIS A 90 -5.29 13.60 -11.26
C HIS A 90 -6.42 12.57 -11.24
N LEU A 91 -7.61 12.98 -10.80
CA LEU A 91 -8.83 12.16 -10.85
C LEU A 91 -9.23 11.81 -12.29
N ARG A 92 -8.92 12.67 -13.27
CA ARG A 92 -9.24 12.45 -14.69
C ARG A 92 -8.23 11.53 -15.41
N ARG A 93 -7.10 11.19 -14.79
CA ARG A 93 -6.14 10.22 -15.35
C ARG A 93 -6.80 8.84 -15.44
N ARG A 94 -6.58 8.19 -16.56
CA ARG A 94 -7.01 6.82 -16.89
C ARG A 94 -5.89 5.79 -16.74
N ASN A 95 -4.64 6.22 -16.52
CA ASN A 95 -3.55 5.35 -16.11
C ASN A 95 -3.77 4.87 -14.70
N VAL A 96 -3.91 3.56 -14.57
CA VAL A 96 -4.11 2.87 -13.30
C VAL A 96 -3.04 1.80 -13.16
N GLU A 97 -2.33 1.80 -12.05
CA GLU A 97 -1.48 0.70 -11.62
C GLU A 97 -2.20 -0.09 -10.52
N PHE A 98 -2.24 -1.41 -10.71
CA PHE A 98 -2.87 -2.36 -9.80
C PHE A 98 -1.79 -3.09 -9.01
N ILE A 99 -1.87 -2.99 -7.69
CA ILE A 99 -1.01 -3.74 -6.76
C ILE A 99 -1.79 -4.96 -6.29
N PHE A 100 -1.42 -6.14 -6.78
CA PHE A 100 -2.08 -7.39 -6.45
C PHE A 100 -1.52 -7.98 -5.16
N ILE A 101 -2.39 -8.29 -4.21
CA ILE A 101 -2.06 -8.86 -2.92
C ILE A 101 -2.91 -10.11 -2.72
N ARG A 102 -2.25 -11.27 -2.68
CA ARG A 102 -2.92 -12.56 -2.42
C ARG A 102 -2.89 -12.86 -0.93
N PHE A 103 -4.06 -12.91 -0.32
CA PHE A 103 -4.27 -13.30 1.07
C PHE A 103 -5.03 -14.62 1.13
N SER A 104 -4.37 -15.68 1.59
CA SER A 104 -5.02 -16.96 1.87
C SER A 104 -5.29 -17.06 3.37
N ALA A 105 -6.56 -17.12 3.73
CA ALA A 105 -6.97 -17.17 5.13
C ALA A 105 -6.49 -18.45 5.83
N TRP A 106 -6.35 -19.56 5.09
CA TRP A 106 -5.80 -20.82 5.61
C TRP A 106 -4.40 -20.67 6.22
N GLN A 107 -3.52 -19.87 5.62
CA GLN A 107 -2.15 -19.65 6.11
C GLN A 107 -2.11 -19.04 7.52
N TYR A 108 -3.17 -18.33 7.89
CA TYR A 108 -3.29 -17.61 9.16
C TYR A 108 -4.40 -18.23 10.04
N ALA A 109 -4.91 -19.41 9.70
CA ALA A 109 -5.97 -20.09 10.45
C ALA A 109 -5.56 -20.39 11.90
N GLY A 110 -4.28 -20.65 12.13
CA GLY A 110 -3.70 -20.86 13.46
C GLY A 110 -3.51 -19.58 14.29
N CYS A 111 -3.62 -18.39 13.69
CA CYS A 111 -3.51 -17.13 14.42
C CYS A 111 -4.80 -16.79 15.17
N ASP A 112 -4.70 -16.16 16.33
CA ASP A 112 -5.87 -15.73 17.13
C ASP A 112 -6.74 -14.71 16.37
N LYS A 113 -6.12 -13.86 15.55
CA LYS A 113 -6.76 -12.77 14.81
C LYS A 113 -6.38 -12.84 13.32
N LEU A 114 -7.26 -13.46 12.53
CA LEU A 114 -7.07 -13.62 11.09
C LEU A 114 -6.92 -12.29 10.33
N TRP A 115 -7.72 -11.28 10.73
CA TRP A 115 -7.66 -9.95 10.14
C TRP A 115 -6.33 -9.23 10.37
N ALA A 116 -5.58 -9.55 11.43
CA ALA A 116 -4.25 -9.00 11.64
C ALA A 116 -3.26 -9.54 10.59
N GLY A 117 -3.43 -10.80 10.18
CA GLY A 117 -2.75 -11.38 9.02
C GLY A 117 -3.05 -10.61 7.73
N LEU A 118 -4.31 -10.22 7.51
CA LEU A 118 -4.70 -9.43 6.34
C LEU A 118 -4.00 -8.06 6.31
N VAL A 119 -3.98 -7.34 7.42
CA VAL A 119 -3.35 -6.00 7.45
C VAL A 119 -1.82 -6.09 7.38
N THR A 120 -1.22 -7.07 8.04
CA THR A 120 0.24 -7.28 7.96
C THR A 120 0.69 -7.67 6.56
N THR A 121 -0.05 -8.53 5.86
CA THR A 121 0.22 -8.87 4.45
C THR A 121 0.04 -7.68 3.52
N LEU A 122 -0.99 -6.85 3.75
CA LEU A 122 -1.18 -5.59 3.05
C LEU A 122 0.03 -4.65 3.20
N CYS A 123 0.43 -4.34 4.45
CA CYS A 123 1.57 -3.48 4.73
C CYS A 123 2.88 -4.06 4.17
N ALA A 124 3.09 -5.38 4.29
CA ALA A 124 4.28 -6.04 3.76
C ALA A 124 4.34 -5.99 2.23
N SER A 125 3.20 -6.16 1.54
CA SER A 125 3.15 -6.10 0.08
C SER A 125 3.43 -4.69 -0.43
N VAL A 126 2.82 -3.67 0.17
CA VAL A 126 3.08 -2.26 -0.21
C VAL A 126 4.54 -1.88 0.05
N ARG A 127 5.15 -2.36 1.15
CA ARG A 127 6.59 -2.18 1.43
C ARG A 127 7.49 -2.85 0.38
N ARG A 128 7.10 -4.01 -0.14
CA ARG A 128 7.87 -4.68 -1.20
C ARG A 128 7.74 -3.96 -2.53
N HIS A 129 6.58 -3.39 -2.84
CA HIS A 129 6.33 -2.67 -4.10
C HIS A 129 7.09 -1.34 -4.18
N PHE A 130 7.01 -0.51 -3.13
CA PHE A 130 7.63 0.84 -3.15
C PHE A 130 8.98 0.92 -2.40
N GLY A 131 9.41 -0.17 -1.77
CA GLY A 131 10.58 -0.21 -0.89
C GLY A 131 10.28 0.22 0.55
N ALA A 132 11.14 -0.22 1.47
CA ALA A 132 10.96 0.05 2.91
C ALA A 132 11.26 1.50 3.31
N LEU A 133 12.13 2.19 2.56
CA LEU A 133 12.60 3.54 2.89
C LEU A 133 11.52 4.61 2.71
N PRO A 134 10.84 4.74 1.54
CA PRO A 134 9.85 5.80 1.35
C PRO A 134 8.70 5.71 2.36
N LEU A 135 8.22 4.49 2.64
CA LEU A 135 7.17 4.27 3.63
C LEU A 135 7.66 4.68 5.04
N SER A 136 8.87 4.26 5.43
CA SER A 136 9.43 4.59 6.76
C SER A 136 9.61 6.10 6.96
N VAL A 137 10.05 6.82 5.92
CA VAL A 137 10.14 8.29 5.99
C VAL A 137 8.75 8.92 6.00
N TYR A 138 7.76 8.35 5.32
CA TYR A 138 6.38 8.86 5.35
C TYR A 138 5.78 8.74 6.76
N HIS A 139 6.04 7.66 7.49
CA HIS A 139 5.58 7.55 8.87
C HIS A 139 6.14 8.64 9.80
N VAL A 140 7.32 9.21 9.49
CA VAL A 140 7.97 10.23 10.32
C VAL A 140 7.68 11.65 9.84
N VAL A 141 7.65 11.89 8.53
CA VAL A 141 7.63 13.24 7.91
C VAL A 141 6.40 13.47 7.03
N GLY A 142 5.67 12.39 6.74
CA GLY A 142 4.49 12.38 5.89
C GLY A 142 3.41 13.30 6.42
N THR A 143 2.75 13.98 5.50
CA THR A 143 1.55 14.78 5.78
C THR A 143 0.45 14.23 4.91
N ARG A 144 -0.74 14.05 5.49
CA ARG A 144 -1.92 13.61 4.74
C ARG A 144 -2.14 14.51 3.52
N PRO A 145 -2.51 13.93 2.36
CA PRO A 145 -2.83 14.70 1.18
C PRO A 145 -4.01 15.63 1.47
N ALA A 146 -3.93 16.85 0.96
CA ALA A 146 -5.04 17.80 1.01
C ALA A 146 -5.80 17.74 -0.32
N TYR A 147 -7.12 17.82 -0.27
CA TYR A 147 -7.92 18.05 -1.47
C TYR A 147 -7.80 19.50 -1.89
N ALA A 148 -7.65 19.75 -3.19
CA ALA A 148 -7.68 21.10 -3.72
C ALA A 148 -9.07 21.72 -3.46
N SER A 149 -9.13 22.87 -2.80
CA SER A 149 -10.37 23.61 -2.54
C SER A 149 -10.85 24.43 -3.75
N GLY A 150 -10.40 24.10 -4.98
CA GLY A 150 -10.73 24.79 -6.23
C GLY A 150 -9.92 24.29 -7.43
N PHE A 151 -10.06 24.93 -8.60
CA PHE A 151 -9.43 24.56 -9.89
C PHE A 151 -7.90 24.76 -9.98
N SER A 152 -7.19 24.77 -8.85
CA SER A 152 -5.74 24.93 -8.84
C SER A 152 -5.05 23.68 -9.39
N GLN A 153 -4.17 23.87 -10.38
CA GLN A 153 -3.38 22.78 -10.97
C GLN A 153 -2.07 22.50 -10.23
N ARG A 154 -1.81 23.17 -9.09
CA ARG A 154 -0.57 22.94 -8.32
C ARG A 154 -0.67 21.65 -7.50
N GLU A 155 -0.02 20.60 -7.99
CA GLU A 155 0.07 19.28 -7.35
C GLU A 155 0.90 19.29 -6.04
N TRP A 156 1.83 20.24 -5.91
CA TRP A 156 2.80 20.28 -4.81
C TRP A 156 2.83 21.64 -4.13
N VAL A 157 2.56 21.65 -2.82
CA VAL A 157 2.65 22.87 -2.00
C VAL A 157 3.81 22.73 -1.02
N LEU A 158 4.72 23.69 -1.03
CA LEU A 158 5.88 23.67 -0.15
C LEU A 158 5.43 23.76 1.33
N LYS A 159 5.95 22.84 2.15
CA LYS A 159 5.79 22.90 3.61
C LYS A 159 6.59 24.11 4.11
N ARG A 160 5.94 25.29 4.21
CA ARG A 160 6.58 26.54 4.67
C ARG A 160 7.42 26.32 5.95
N GLY A 161 6.91 25.56 6.92
CA GLY A 161 7.63 25.22 8.14
C GLY A 161 8.87 24.35 7.93
N ALA A 162 8.85 23.39 7.00
CA ALA A 162 10.03 22.56 6.69
C ALA A 162 11.09 23.35 5.92
N CYS A 163 10.65 24.19 4.97
CA CYS A 163 11.51 25.10 4.23
C CYS A 163 12.19 26.12 5.17
N LEU A 164 11.43 26.74 6.08
CA LEU A 164 11.97 27.65 7.11
C LEU A 164 13.00 26.96 8.01
N LYS A 165 12.73 25.72 8.47
CA LYS A 165 13.69 24.93 9.24
C LYS A 165 14.96 24.61 8.44
N LEU A 166 14.83 24.28 7.15
CA LEU A 166 15.95 24.01 6.26
C LEU A 166 16.80 25.26 6.01
N TRP A 167 16.17 26.38 5.70
CA TRP A 167 16.86 27.67 5.53
C TRP A 167 17.55 28.11 6.83
N GLY A 168 16.92 27.88 7.98
CA GLY A 168 17.56 28.09 9.29
C GLY A 168 18.81 27.22 9.49
N LEU A 169 18.75 25.94 9.11
CA LEU A 169 19.91 25.03 9.18
C LEU A 169 21.02 25.47 8.21
N LEU A 170 20.67 25.82 6.96
CA LEU A 170 21.62 26.29 5.95
C LEU A 170 22.29 27.61 6.35
N ALA A 171 21.53 28.55 6.93
CA ALA A 171 22.07 29.80 7.45
C ALA A 171 23.05 29.54 8.61
N LEU A 172 22.73 28.61 9.52
CA LEU A 172 23.62 28.21 10.61
C LEU A 172 24.92 27.56 10.09
N LEU A 173 24.81 26.65 9.13
CA LEU A 173 25.97 26.00 8.50
C LEU A 173 26.80 27.00 7.68
N GLY A 174 26.15 27.90 6.95
CA GLY A 174 26.80 28.96 6.18
C GLY A 174 27.54 29.95 7.09
N ALA A 175 26.93 30.36 8.20
CA ALA A 175 27.58 31.19 9.22
C ALA A 175 28.79 30.46 9.84
N GLY A 176 28.65 29.16 10.16
CA GLY A 176 29.76 28.35 10.66
C GLY A 176 30.92 28.23 9.67
N LEU A 177 30.62 28.02 8.38
CA LEU A 177 31.64 27.96 7.33
C LEU A 177 32.31 29.31 7.08
N ALA A 178 31.55 30.41 7.13
CA ALA A 178 32.09 31.76 6.99
C ALA A 178 33.04 32.13 8.14
N VAL A 179 32.70 31.77 9.38
CA VAL A 179 33.59 31.92 10.55
C VAL A 179 34.85 31.08 10.40
N LEU A 180 34.74 29.85 9.90
CA LEU A 180 35.88 28.97 9.62
C LEU A 180 36.81 29.57 8.54
N LEU A 181 36.25 30.07 7.45
CA LEU A 181 36.99 30.70 6.36
C LEU A 181 37.66 32.02 6.82
N ALA A 182 36.98 32.85 7.61
CA ALA A 182 37.54 34.08 8.16
C ALA A 182 38.72 33.80 9.11
N ALA A 183 38.64 32.73 9.90
CA ALA A 183 39.73 32.28 10.76
C ALA A 183 40.94 31.74 9.96
N LEU A 184 40.73 31.21 8.75
CA LEU A 184 41.78 30.62 7.92
C LEU A 184 42.48 31.64 7.00
N LEU A 185 41.74 32.65 6.50
CA LEU A 185 42.25 33.65 5.55
C LEU A 185 42.91 34.88 6.19
N VAL A 186 42.66 35.16 7.48
CA VAL A 186 43.20 36.35 8.15
C VAL A 186 44.25 35.97 9.20
N PRO A 187 45.56 35.95 8.86
CA PRO A 187 46.63 35.76 9.83
C PRO A 187 46.74 37.02 10.72
N GLY A 188 46.02 37.02 11.84
CA GLY A 188 46.00 38.14 12.80
C GLY A 188 44.72 38.26 13.64
N VAL A 189 43.64 37.55 13.27
CA VAL A 189 42.37 37.56 14.02
C VAL A 189 42.36 36.57 15.20
N ALA A 190 43.33 35.67 15.27
CA ALA A 190 43.53 34.69 16.35
C ALA A 190 43.84 35.31 17.73
N GLU A 191 44.18 36.60 17.78
CA GLU A 191 44.64 37.32 18.99
C GLU A 191 43.57 38.23 19.62
N SER A 192 42.34 38.29 19.08
CA SER A 192 41.27 39.04 19.75
C SER A 192 40.56 38.19 20.82
N HIS A 193 40.49 38.70 22.05
CA HIS A 193 39.87 38.01 23.20
C HIS A 193 38.40 37.59 22.96
N ALA A 194 37.69 38.25 22.05
CA ALA A 194 36.34 37.89 21.65
C ALA A 194 36.28 36.60 20.79
N LEU A 195 37.32 36.36 19.98
CA LEU A 195 37.43 35.17 19.12
C LEU A 195 38.11 33.99 19.82
N LYS A 196 38.84 34.19 20.92
CA LYS A 196 39.31 33.08 21.78
C LYS A 196 38.17 32.44 22.57
N VAL A 197 37.16 33.22 22.99
CA VAL A 197 35.97 32.70 23.70
C VAL A 197 34.93 32.11 22.75
N ALA A 198 34.72 32.72 21.58
CA ALA A 198 33.87 32.15 20.53
C ALA A 198 34.57 30.99 19.77
N GLY A 199 35.89 31.09 19.59
CA GLY A 199 36.75 30.09 18.96
C GLY A 199 37.09 28.92 19.86
N GLY A 200 37.05 29.06 21.19
CA GLY A 200 37.19 27.93 22.12
C GLY A 200 36.05 26.90 22.02
N ALA A 201 34.86 27.34 21.59
CA ALA A 201 33.73 26.47 21.30
C ALA A 201 33.72 25.92 19.86
N ALA A 202 34.39 26.61 18.92
CA ALA A 202 34.42 26.24 17.50
C ALA A 202 35.70 25.49 17.07
N ALA A 203 36.82 25.63 17.79
CA ALA A 203 38.12 25.03 17.46
C ALA A 203 38.23 23.54 17.84
N SER A 204 37.28 23.01 18.62
CA SER A 204 37.09 21.57 18.78
C SER A 204 36.32 20.94 17.61
N LEU A 205 35.80 21.74 16.68
CA LEU A 205 35.19 21.30 15.44
C LEU A 205 36.25 21.26 14.33
N SER A 206 37.19 20.32 14.50
CA SER A 206 37.67 19.56 13.33
C SER A 206 36.45 19.14 12.50
N GLY A 207 36.55 19.04 11.17
CA GLY A 207 35.38 18.92 10.26
C GLY A 207 34.31 17.87 10.63
N SER A 208 34.63 16.92 11.51
CA SER A 208 33.70 16.01 12.19
C SER A 208 32.65 16.70 13.10
N GLY A 209 32.97 17.79 13.77
CA GLY A 209 32.11 18.45 14.74
C GLY A 209 30.94 19.21 14.13
N LEU A 210 31.15 19.89 12.99
CA LEU A 210 30.08 20.55 12.25
C LEU A 210 29.08 19.51 11.68
N LEU A 211 29.60 18.36 11.24
CA LEU A 211 28.80 17.22 10.78
C LEU A 211 28.00 16.58 11.93
N LEU A 212 28.61 16.38 13.09
CA LEU A 212 27.92 15.86 14.28
C LEU A 212 26.88 16.84 14.84
N GLY A 213 27.16 18.15 14.78
CA GLY A 213 26.20 19.21 15.10
C GLY A 213 25.01 19.22 14.13
N ALA A 214 25.27 19.17 12.83
CA ALA A 214 24.21 19.08 11.82
C ALA A 214 23.40 17.77 11.96
N ALA A 215 24.07 16.64 12.20
CA ALA A 215 23.43 15.34 12.39
C ALA A 215 22.60 15.28 13.67
N SER A 216 23.05 15.88 14.76
CA SER A 216 22.29 15.96 16.02
C SER A 216 21.10 16.92 15.91
N VAL A 217 21.24 18.05 15.21
CA VAL A 217 20.11 18.95 14.92
C VAL A 217 19.10 18.28 13.99
N LEU A 218 19.55 17.58 12.94
CA LEU A 218 18.68 16.79 12.07
C LEU A 218 17.96 15.68 12.85
N LYS A 219 18.69 14.97 13.72
CA LYS A 219 18.13 13.96 14.62
C LYS A 219 17.11 14.57 15.58
N ASN A 220 17.35 15.75 16.14
CA ASN A 220 16.43 16.44 17.04
C ASN A 220 15.19 17.00 16.32
N LEU A 221 15.33 17.46 15.08
CA LEU A 221 14.20 17.86 14.24
C LEU A 221 13.32 16.65 13.84
N LEU A 222 13.95 15.51 13.54
CA LEU A 222 13.24 14.23 13.32
C LEU A 222 12.57 13.71 14.61
N LEU A 223 13.25 13.85 15.76
CA LEU A 223 12.69 13.49 17.08
C LEU A 223 11.54 14.42 17.49
N SER A 224 11.53 15.67 17.03
CA SER A 224 10.42 16.60 17.30
C SER A 224 9.10 16.16 16.62
N GLU A 225 9.16 15.48 15.48
CA GLU A 225 7.97 14.84 14.87
C GLU A 225 7.64 13.51 15.58
N LYS A 226 8.64 12.74 16.05
CA LYS A 226 8.38 11.56 16.90
C LYS A 226 7.64 11.89 18.21
N ARG A 227 7.93 13.03 18.83
CA ARG A 227 7.19 13.53 20.01
C ARG A 227 5.71 13.84 19.71
N LYS A 228 5.36 14.10 18.45
CA LYS A 228 3.96 14.26 18.01
C LYS A 228 3.23 12.91 17.96
N ILE A 229 3.96 11.83 17.65
CA ILE A 229 3.47 10.45 17.67
C ILE A 229 3.28 9.96 19.11
N GLU A 230 4.20 10.29 20.03
CA GLU A 230 4.04 9.97 21.47
C GLU A 230 2.83 10.66 22.10
N ARG A 231 2.52 11.92 21.73
CA ARG A 231 1.32 12.61 22.23
C ARG A 231 0.00 12.04 21.73
N LEU A 232 -0.03 11.38 20.58
CA LEU A 232 -1.21 10.68 20.06
C LEU A 232 -1.36 9.27 20.64
N THR A 233 -0.34 8.75 21.30
CA THR A 233 -0.34 7.40 21.91
C THR A 233 -0.76 7.44 23.39
N ASN A 234 -0.70 8.61 24.03
CA ASN A 234 -1.05 8.79 25.45
C ASN A 234 -2.56 8.94 25.75
N SER A 235 -3.45 8.63 24.79
CA SER A 235 -4.87 8.44 25.11
C SER A 235 -5.11 7.01 25.64
N ASP A 236 -4.39 6.65 26.70
CA ASP A 236 -4.49 5.37 27.40
C ASP A 236 -5.69 5.39 28.34
N LYS A 237 -6.88 5.10 27.80
CA LYS A 237 -8.00 4.44 28.49
C LYS A 237 -8.89 3.71 27.48
N PHE A 238 -8.33 2.75 26.75
CA PHE A 238 -9.15 1.81 25.98
C PHE A 238 -8.72 0.37 26.29
N PRO A 239 -9.66 -0.56 26.48
CA PRO A 239 -9.34 -1.98 26.73
C PRO A 239 -8.36 -2.48 25.67
N SER A 240 -7.41 -3.32 26.06
CA SER A 240 -6.26 -3.79 25.26
C SER A 240 -6.59 -4.26 23.82
N GLN A 241 -7.82 -4.70 23.55
CA GLN A 241 -8.29 -5.09 22.21
C GLN A 241 -8.69 -3.89 21.31
N LEU A 242 -9.29 -2.83 21.86
CA LEU A 242 -9.66 -1.61 21.14
C LEU A 242 -8.43 -0.75 20.80
N GLY A 243 -7.42 -0.76 21.67
CA GLY A 243 -6.14 -0.06 21.42
C GLY A 243 -5.32 -0.66 20.27
N PHE A 244 -5.38 -1.98 20.07
CA PHE A 244 -4.71 -2.60 18.93
C PHE A 244 -5.43 -2.28 17.61
N MET A 245 -6.76 -2.33 17.57
CA MET A 245 -7.53 -1.98 16.38
C MET A 245 -7.37 -0.50 16.00
N SER A 246 -7.34 0.41 16.97
CA SER A 246 -7.10 1.83 16.69
C SER A 246 -5.71 2.07 16.12
N LYS A 247 -4.68 1.39 16.64
CA LYS A 247 -3.32 1.45 16.10
C LYS A 247 -3.23 0.89 14.69
N VAL A 248 -3.87 -0.26 14.43
CA VAL A 248 -3.89 -0.84 13.08
C VAL A 248 -4.67 0.04 12.11
N ARG A 249 -5.78 0.63 12.54
CA ARG A 249 -6.53 1.60 11.73
C ARG A 249 -5.67 2.82 11.40
N ALA A 250 -4.94 3.37 12.37
CA ALA A 250 -4.02 4.49 12.14
C ALA A 250 -2.90 4.12 11.16
N GLU A 251 -2.38 2.89 11.23
CA GLU A 251 -1.38 2.38 10.30
C GLU A 251 -1.93 2.26 8.87
N VAL A 252 -3.15 1.73 8.70
CA VAL A 252 -3.84 1.68 7.40
C VAL A 252 -4.10 3.08 6.86
N GLU A 253 -4.55 4.01 7.71
CA GLU A 253 -4.80 5.39 7.29
C GLU A 253 -3.50 6.09 6.85
N ALA A 254 -2.38 5.80 7.53
CA ALA A 254 -1.06 6.24 7.09
C ALA A 254 -0.68 5.60 5.74
N LEU A 255 -0.98 4.32 5.53
CA LEU A 255 -0.74 3.63 4.27
C LEU A 255 -1.55 4.23 3.11
N VAL A 256 -2.83 4.53 3.32
CA VAL A 256 -3.69 5.20 2.32
C VAL A 256 -3.13 6.58 1.97
N GLY A 257 -2.70 7.36 2.98
CA GLY A 257 -2.06 8.64 2.73
C GLY A 257 -0.72 8.52 1.98
N PHE A 258 0.05 7.47 2.24
CA PHE A 258 1.27 7.16 1.51
C PHE A 258 0.97 6.78 0.05
N LEU A 259 -0.02 5.94 -0.19
CA LEU A 259 -0.46 5.57 -1.54
C LEU A 259 -0.88 6.82 -2.33
N ALA A 260 -1.69 7.70 -1.74
CA ALA A 260 -2.08 8.96 -2.40
C ALA A 260 -0.87 9.88 -2.71
N PHE A 261 0.16 9.91 -1.86
CA PHE A 261 1.41 10.61 -2.17
C PHE A 261 2.13 9.99 -3.37
N MET A 262 2.25 8.65 -3.38
CA MET A 262 2.88 7.92 -4.48
C MET A 262 2.10 8.08 -5.78
N GLU A 263 0.78 8.11 -5.72
CA GLU A 263 -0.12 8.36 -6.85
C GLU A 263 0.24 9.66 -7.58
N ILE A 264 0.38 10.75 -6.82
CA ILE A 264 0.77 12.06 -7.36
C ILE A 264 2.22 12.05 -7.85
N PHE A 265 3.13 11.39 -7.13
CA PHE A 265 4.55 11.31 -7.50
C PHE A 265 4.78 10.57 -8.82
N GLU A 266 4.20 9.38 -8.94
CA GLU A 266 4.33 8.51 -10.11
C GLU A 266 3.45 8.95 -11.28
N ARG A 267 2.48 9.81 -10.99
CA ARG A 267 1.50 10.39 -11.92
C ARG A 267 0.50 9.38 -12.50
N ARG A 268 0.19 8.33 -11.75
CA ARG A 268 -0.76 7.26 -12.13
C ARG A 268 -1.65 6.92 -10.95
N GLN A 269 -2.89 6.51 -11.21
CA GLN A 269 -3.81 6.10 -10.15
C GLN A 269 -3.38 4.76 -9.57
N LEU A 270 -3.26 4.66 -8.26
CA LEU A 270 -2.88 3.43 -7.58
C LEU A 270 -4.14 2.75 -7.06
N ARG A 271 -4.31 1.47 -7.37
CA ARG A 271 -5.40 0.65 -6.83
C ARG A 271 -4.83 -0.64 -6.26
N VAL A 272 -5.15 -0.94 -5.02
CA VAL A 272 -4.68 -2.15 -4.34
C VAL A 272 -5.78 -3.20 -4.43
N VAL A 273 -5.49 -4.30 -5.12
CA VAL A 273 -6.39 -5.44 -5.31
C VAL A 273 -6.02 -6.52 -4.30
N LEU A 274 -6.87 -6.73 -3.29
CA LEU A 274 -6.71 -7.77 -2.27
C LEU A 274 -7.56 -8.99 -2.64
N GLU A 275 -6.90 -10.05 -3.07
CA GLU A 275 -7.52 -11.36 -3.30
C GLU A 275 -7.60 -12.12 -1.97
N ILE A 276 -8.80 -12.31 -1.43
CA ILE A 276 -9.05 -13.04 -0.19
C ILE A 276 -9.62 -14.41 -0.53
N THR A 277 -8.88 -15.47 -0.15
CA THR A 277 -9.20 -16.86 -0.49
C THR A 277 -9.27 -17.73 0.77
N SER A 278 -9.95 -18.88 0.65
CA SER A 278 -10.02 -19.93 1.68
C SER A 278 -10.56 -19.49 3.05
N LEU A 279 -11.54 -18.59 3.08
CA LEU A 279 -12.25 -18.24 4.32
C LEU A 279 -13.14 -19.37 4.84
N ASP A 280 -13.59 -20.24 3.95
CA ASP A 280 -14.37 -21.45 4.24
C ASP A 280 -13.66 -22.41 5.21
N ALA A 281 -12.32 -22.42 5.21
CA ALA A 281 -11.52 -23.28 6.07
C ALA A 281 -11.24 -22.71 7.47
N CYS A 282 -11.75 -21.51 7.79
CA CYS A 282 -11.51 -20.82 9.05
C CYS A 282 -12.73 -20.88 9.98
N TYR A 283 -12.49 -20.76 11.30
CA TYR A 283 -13.56 -20.66 12.29
C TYR A 283 -14.49 -19.46 12.04
N PRO A 284 -15.79 -19.59 12.31
CA PRO A 284 -16.81 -18.62 11.92
C PRO A 284 -16.58 -17.22 12.51
N GLU A 285 -16.10 -17.13 13.75
CA GLU A 285 -15.77 -15.86 14.39
C GLU A 285 -14.60 -15.15 13.72
N LYS A 286 -13.62 -15.92 13.19
CA LYS A 286 -12.47 -15.37 12.48
C LYS A 286 -12.87 -14.84 11.11
N VAL A 287 -13.78 -15.55 10.42
CA VAL A 287 -14.34 -15.15 9.12
C VAL A 287 -15.10 -13.84 9.25
N ALA A 288 -16.01 -13.74 10.22
CA ALA A 288 -16.74 -12.50 10.50
C ALA A 288 -15.78 -11.35 10.84
N GLY A 289 -14.69 -11.63 11.58
CA GLY A 289 -13.63 -10.67 11.88
C GLY A 289 -12.94 -10.11 10.63
N VAL A 290 -12.69 -10.93 9.61
CA VAL A 290 -12.11 -10.49 8.33
C VAL A 290 -13.09 -9.64 7.53
N LEU A 291 -14.35 -10.06 7.42
CA LEU A 291 -15.38 -9.29 6.70
C LEU A 291 -15.61 -7.91 7.37
N ASN A 292 -15.61 -7.86 8.70
CA ASN A 292 -15.67 -6.60 9.43
C ASN A 292 -14.43 -5.72 9.22
N ALA A 293 -13.24 -6.33 9.16
CA ALA A 293 -12.01 -5.61 8.84
C ALA A 293 -12.04 -5.04 7.41
N MET A 294 -12.52 -5.79 6.42
CA MET A 294 -12.74 -5.28 5.06
C MET A 294 -13.66 -4.06 5.07
N ASN A 295 -14.81 -4.14 5.73
CA ASN A 295 -15.73 -3.01 5.87
C ASN A 295 -15.07 -1.79 6.54
N THR A 296 -14.20 -2.03 7.53
CA THR A 296 -13.41 -0.96 8.18
C THR A 296 -12.39 -0.33 7.22
N LEU A 297 -11.73 -1.12 6.38
CA LEU A 297 -10.79 -0.63 5.36
C LEU A 297 -11.51 0.16 4.26
N LEU A 298 -12.74 -0.22 3.93
CA LEU A 298 -13.63 0.42 2.94
C LEU A 298 -14.37 1.63 3.50
N SER A 299 -14.36 1.85 4.82
CA SER A 299 -15.13 2.92 5.47
C SER A 299 -14.68 4.32 5.04
N ASP A 300 -13.47 4.46 4.52
CA ASP A 300 -13.00 5.71 3.93
C ASP A 300 -13.40 5.77 2.44
N ALA A 301 -14.23 6.77 2.10
CA ALA A 301 -14.79 6.98 0.77
C ALA A 301 -13.73 7.16 -0.32
N HIS A 302 -12.48 7.50 0.05
CA HIS A 302 -11.38 7.72 -0.88
C HIS A 302 -10.30 6.63 -0.82
N SER A 303 -10.61 5.48 -0.22
CA SER A 303 -9.64 4.39 -0.13
C SER A 303 -9.44 3.67 -1.48
N PRO A 304 -8.18 3.44 -1.91
CA PRO A 304 -7.87 2.82 -3.20
C PRO A 304 -7.95 1.29 -3.16
N PHE A 305 -8.88 0.71 -2.39
CA PHE A 305 -8.96 -0.74 -2.17
C PHE A 305 -10.03 -1.40 -3.04
N ILE A 306 -9.66 -2.53 -3.66
CA ILE A 306 -10.54 -3.46 -4.35
C ILE A 306 -10.37 -4.81 -3.65
N PHE A 307 -11.44 -5.35 -3.06
CA PHE A 307 -11.39 -6.69 -2.48
C PHE A 307 -12.01 -7.70 -3.44
N LEU A 308 -11.27 -8.76 -3.76
CA LEU A 308 -11.77 -9.92 -4.50
C LEU A 308 -11.97 -11.05 -3.48
N LEU A 309 -13.22 -11.23 -3.04
CA LEU A 309 -13.61 -12.25 -2.09
C LEU A 309 -13.95 -13.53 -2.83
N ALA A 310 -13.06 -14.51 -2.76
CA ALA A 310 -13.16 -15.77 -3.49
C ALA A 310 -13.60 -16.88 -2.54
N VAL A 311 -14.90 -17.20 -2.57
CA VAL A 311 -15.56 -18.09 -1.61
C VAL A 311 -16.73 -18.84 -2.25
N ASP A 312 -17.10 -19.99 -1.70
CA ASP A 312 -18.38 -20.64 -2.00
C ASP A 312 -19.45 -20.12 -1.03
N PRO A 313 -20.50 -19.42 -1.49
CA PRO A 313 -21.54 -18.90 -0.61
C PRO A 313 -22.30 -20.04 0.10
N GLY A 314 -22.35 -21.25 -0.49
CA GLY A 314 -22.99 -22.41 0.13
C GLY A 314 -22.29 -22.90 1.40
N VAL A 315 -20.98 -22.65 1.52
CA VAL A 315 -20.20 -23.01 2.72
C VAL A 315 -20.03 -21.79 3.64
N LEU A 316 -19.83 -20.61 3.07
CA LEU A 316 -19.59 -19.39 3.83
C LEU A 316 -20.82 -18.95 4.62
N VAL A 317 -22.03 -19.03 4.05
CA VAL A 317 -23.25 -18.55 4.71
C VAL A 317 -23.56 -19.36 5.97
N PRO A 318 -23.59 -20.71 5.95
CA PRO A 318 -23.79 -21.49 7.17
C PRO A 318 -22.72 -21.25 8.23
N CYS A 319 -21.46 -21.06 7.80
CA CYS A 319 -20.36 -20.70 8.68
C CYS A 319 -20.63 -19.34 9.38
N LEU A 320 -21.04 -18.32 8.63
CA LEU A 320 -21.37 -17.01 9.20
C LEU A 320 -22.59 -17.06 10.13
N GLU A 321 -23.62 -17.83 9.82
CA GLU A 321 -24.81 -17.96 10.68
C GLU A 321 -24.49 -18.64 12.03
N GLN A 322 -23.46 -19.47 12.07
CA GLN A 322 -22.93 -20.05 13.31
C GLN A 322 -22.14 -19.05 14.15
N ALA A 323 -21.64 -17.96 13.55
CA ALA A 323 -20.87 -16.95 14.26
C ALA A 323 -21.78 -16.19 15.26
N SER A 324 -21.43 -16.28 16.54
CA SER A 324 -22.17 -15.62 17.63
C SER A 324 -22.29 -14.10 17.45
N CYS A 325 -21.34 -13.46 16.76
CA CYS A 325 -21.34 -12.03 16.49
C CYS A 325 -22.40 -11.56 15.46
N LEU A 326 -23.00 -12.49 14.70
CA LEU A 326 -24.02 -12.17 13.70
C LEU A 326 -25.45 -12.40 14.21
N ARG A 327 -25.62 -13.14 15.32
CA ARG A 327 -26.91 -13.30 16.01
C ARG A 327 -27.45 -11.93 16.44
N GLY A 328 -28.52 -11.46 15.79
CA GLY A 328 -29.18 -10.17 16.07
C GLY A 328 -28.85 -9.01 15.10
N LEU A 329 -27.82 -9.10 14.26
CA LEU A 329 -27.52 -8.08 13.21
C LEU A 329 -28.08 -8.48 11.85
N ALA A 330 -28.07 -9.78 11.56
CA ALA A 330 -28.73 -10.40 10.43
C ALA A 330 -28.86 -11.90 10.74
N ASP A 331 -30.06 -12.39 11.02
CA ASP A 331 -30.31 -13.83 11.25
C ASP A 331 -30.08 -14.68 9.98
N ASN A 332 -29.86 -14.02 8.83
CA ASN A 332 -29.58 -14.64 7.54
C ASN A 332 -28.21 -14.19 7.02
N GLY A 333 -27.29 -15.14 6.86
CA GLY A 333 -25.92 -14.88 6.40
C GLY A 333 -25.85 -14.38 4.95
N TYR A 334 -26.82 -14.70 4.10
CA TYR A 334 -26.90 -14.14 2.74
C TYR A 334 -27.14 -12.63 2.76
N VAL A 335 -28.00 -12.14 3.68
CA VAL A 335 -28.28 -10.71 3.80
C VAL A 335 -27.03 -9.95 4.25
N TYR A 336 -26.27 -10.54 5.17
CA TYR A 336 -24.99 -9.97 5.60
C TYR A 336 -23.97 -9.91 4.46
N LEU A 337 -23.83 -11.01 3.71
CA LEU A 337 -22.91 -11.06 2.58
C LEU A 337 -23.31 -10.09 1.47
N ASN A 338 -24.60 -9.97 1.16
CA ASN A 338 -25.12 -9.04 0.14
C ASN A 338 -24.95 -7.57 0.54
N ARG A 339 -24.87 -7.25 1.83
CA ARG A 339 -24.53 -5.91 2.33
C ARG A 339 -23.03 -5.62 2.29
N THR A 340 -22.21 -6.65 2.45
CA THR A 340 -20.74 -6.55 2.49
C THR A 340 -20.13 -6.55 1.08
N VAL A 341 -20.70 -7.33 0.17
CA VAL A 341 -20.24 -7.47 -1.21
C VAL A 341 -21.02 -6.52 -2.11
N THR A 342 -20.32 -5.53 -2.66
CA THR A 342 -20.89 -4.52 -3.56
C THR A 342 -21.24 -5.10 -4.92
N LEU A 343 -20.38 -5.99 -5.45
CA LEU A 343 -20.55 -6.59 -6.77
C LEU A 343 -20.47 -8.12 -6.67
N PRO A 344 -21.61 -8.83 -6.59
CA PRO A 344 -21.62 -10.28 -6.61
C PRO A 344 -21.40 -10.79 -8.05
N PHE A 345 -20.34 -11.57 -8.25
CA PHE A 345 -20.00 -12.19 -9.52
C PHE A 345 -20.04 -13.72 -9.37
N SER A 346 -21.14 -14.32 -9.79
CA SER A 346 -21.36 -15.76 -9.74
C SER A 346 -21.00 -16.40 -11.06
N ILE A 347 -20.09 -17.37 -11.05
CA ILE A 347 -19.69 -18.11 -12.24
C ILE A 347 -20.51 -19.40 -12.30
N PRO A 348 -21.19 -19.68 -13.43
CA PRO A 348 -22.03 -20.86 -13.54
C PRO A 348 -21.22 -22.16 -13.38
N ALA A 349 -21.91 -23.22 -12.97
CA ALA A 349 -21.33 -24.55 -12.89
C ALA A 349 -20.83 -25.00 -14.25
N MET A 350 -19.67 -25.66 -14.29
CA MET A 350 -19.12 -26.16 -15.55
C MET A 350 -20.03 -27.20 -16.19
N GLY A 351 -20.29 -27.05 -17.49
CA GLY A 351 -20.95 -28.08 -18.29
C GLY A 351 -20.12 -29.37 -18.36
N ALA A 352 -20.77 -30.51 -18.61
CA ALA A 352 -20.13 -31.83 -18.59
C ALA A 352 -18.93 -31.94 -19.55
N ARG A 353 -19.02 -31.34 -20.75
CA ARG A 353 -17.93 -31.32 -21.73
C ARG A 353 -16.73 -30.50 -21.26
N SER A 354 -16.97 -29.35 -20.62
CA SER A 354 -15.91 -28.49 -20.07
C SER A 354 -15.23 -29.15 -18.87
N LYS A 355 -16.00 -29.86 -18.03
CA LYS A 355 -15.45 -30.68 -16.94
C LYS A 355 -14.53 -31.78 -17.48
N LEU A 356 -14.96 -32.54 -18.48
CA LEU A 356 -14.15 -33.60 -19.09
C LEU A 356 -12.85 -33.06 -19.67
N ARG A 357 -12.90 -31.92 -20.38
CA ARG A 357 -11.71 -31.27 -20.93
C ARG A 357 -10.74 -30.81 -19.84
N CYS A 358 -11.26 -30.19 -18.78
CA CYS A 358 -10.43 -29.76 -17.65
C CYS A 358 -9.78 -30.94 -16.93
N LEU A 359 -10.48 -32.08 -16.82
CA LEU A 359 -9.91 -33.32 -16.30
C LEU A 359 -8.84 -33.90 -17.23
N GLN A 360 -9.05 -33.90 -18.54
CA GLN A 360 -8.05 -34.33 -19.52
C GLN A 360 -6.79 -33.46 -19.45
N GLU A 361 -6.94 -32.13 -19.44
CA GLU A 361 -5.83 -31.18 -19.27
C GLU A 361 -5.08 -31.43 -17.95
N ALA A 362 -5.79 -31.70 -16.85
CA ALA A 362 -5.17 -31.99 -15.56
C ALA A 362 -4.38 -33.31 -15.56
N VAL A 363 -4.85 -34.33 -16.29
CA VAL A 363 -4.15 -35.61 -16.46
C VAL A 363 -2.90 -35.44 -17.33
N GLU A 364 -3.02 -34.77 -18.47
CA GLU A 364 -1.88 -34.48 -19.36
C GLU A 364 -0.80 -33.66 -18.65
N THR A 365 -1.19 -32.63 -17.90
CA THR A 365 -0.25 -31.81 -17.12
C THR A 365 0.52 -32.64 -16.09
N ARG A 366 -0.13 -33.65 -15.49
CA ARG A 366 0.51 -34.56 -14.54
C ARG A 366 1.52 -35.48 -15.23
N GLU A 367 1.17 -36.02 -16.39
CA GLU A 367 2.07 -36.88 -17.19
C GLU A 367 3.30 -36.09 -17.66
N ASP A 368 3.12 -34.86 -18.14
CA ASP A 368 4.19 -33.93 -18.51
C ASP A 368 5.13 -33.62 -17.33
N LEU A 369 4.55 -33.38 -16.14
CA LEU A 369 5.34 -33.13 -14.93
C LEU A 369 6.18 -34.36 -14.56
N MET A 370 5.58 -35.54 -14.67
CA MET A 370 6.23 -36.82 -14.39
C MET A 370 7.37 -37.07 -15.39
N TYR A 371 7.13 -36.81 -16.67
CA TYR A 371 8.13 -36.93 -17.73
C TYR A 371 9.32 -35.97 -17.51
N ARG A 372 9.06 -34.70 -17.15
CA ARG A 372 10.14 -33.75 -16.82
C ARG A 372 10.95 -34.17 -15.59
N VAL A 373 10.31 -34.72 -14.57
CA VAL A 373 11.01 -35.22 -13.37
C VAL A 373 11.89 -36.42 -13.72
N ILE A 374 11.39 -37.35 -14.55
CA ILE A 374 12.15 -38.51 -15.02
C ILE A 374 13.34 -38.07 -15.87
N ALA A 375 13.13 -37.21 -16.87
CA ALA A 375 14.19 -36.70 -17.74
C ALA A 375 15.32 -35.99 -16.94
N ARG A 376 14.93 -35.18 -15.94
CA ARG A 376 15.89 -34.47 -15.08
C ARG A 376 16.70 -35.39 -14.17
N ASN A 377 16.16 -36.54 -13.80
CA ASN A 377 16.89 -37.54 -13.02
C ASN A 377 17.85 -38.35 -13.91
N VAL A 378 17.47 -38.62 -15.16
CA VAL A 378 18.36 -39.27 -16.15
C VAL A 378 19.55 -38.38 -16.51
N GLU A 379 19.37 -37.06 -16.66
CA GLU A 379 20.47 -36.12 -16.92
C GLU A 379 21.44 -35.91 -15.74
N ARG A 380 21.05 -36.32 -14.53
CA ARG A 380 21.86 -36.23 -13.31
C ARG A 380 22.54 -37.55 -12.93
N SER A 381 22.23 -38.62 -13.66
CA SER A 381 22.83 -39.95 -13.55
C SER A 381 23.94 -40.08 -14.58
#